data_AF-A0A497QRN0-F1
#
_entry.id   AF-A0A497QRN0-F1
#
_cell.length_a   1.000
_cell.length_b   1.000
_cell.length_c   1.000
_cell.angle_alpha   90.00
_cell.angle_beta   90.00
_cell.angle_gamma   90.00
#
_symmetry.space_group_name_H-M   'P 1'
#
loop_
_entity.id
_entity.type
_entity.pdbx_description
1 polymer ?
#
loop_
_entity_poly.entity_id
_entity_poly.type
_entity_poly.pdbx_seq_one_letter_code
_entity_poly.pdbx_strand_id
1 'polypeptide(L)'
;MTKSIMVFIKGKWIVKPFSSASKAWAWGGWAPKDKFEKFVSREDTLALKVAREIAEECELKLEVRDLASLRGWISARINRVKNTPTIIINNQRIEGVPSKDKLLGTIEKIKKNDCE
;
A
#
# COMPACT_ATOMS: atom_id res chain seq x y z
N MET A 1 2.26 -9.10 -21.41
CA MET A 1 1.68 -7.78 -21.10
C MET A 1 1.64 -7.58 -19.59
N THR A 2 2.38 -6.59 -19.07
CA THR A 2 2.18 -6.09 -17.70
C THR A 2 0.79 -5.49 -17.57
N LYS A 3 -0.12 -6.12 -16.81
CA LYS A 3 -1.52 -5.68 -16.70
C LYS A 3 -1.81 -4.85 -15.46
N SER A 4 -0.98 -4.97 -14.42
CA SER A 4 -1.20 -4.28 -13.15
C SER A 4 0.07 -4.08 -12.33
N ILE A 5 0.07 -3.02 -11.52
CA ILE A 5 1.04 -2.77 -10.46
C ILE A 5 0.31 -3.01 -9.14
N MET A 6 0.76 -3.99 -8.37
CA MET A 6 0.20 -4.29 -7.05
C MET A 6 1.07 -3.69 -5.95
N VAL A 7 0.48 -2.90 -5.07
CA VAL A 7 1.19 -2.22 -3.97
C VAL A 7 0.64 -2.71 -2.64
N PHE A 8 1.53 -3.23 -1.80
CA PHE A 8 1.25 -3.65 -0.44
C PHE A 8 1.66 -2.56 0.54
N ILE A 9 0.69 -2.08 1.32
CA ILE A 9 0.88 -1.08 2.38
C ILE A 9 0.35 -1.61 3.70
N LYS A 10 0.74 -1.00 4.82
CA LYS A 10 0.19 -1.35 6.13
C LYS A 10 -0.44 -0.14 6.81
N GLY A 11 -1.76 -0.02 6.66
CA GLY A 11 -2.53 0.94 7.43
C GLY A 11 -2.55 0.57 8.92
N LYS A 12 -2.53 1.58 9.78
CA LYS A 12 -2.80 1.44 11.22
C LYS A 12 -3.99 2.31 11.57
N TRP A 13 -4.95 1.77 12.29
CA TRP A 13 -6.03 2.58 12.86
C TRP A 13 -5.50 3.29 14.10
N ILE A 14 -5.48 4.62 14.08
CA ILE A 14 -5.03 5.45 15.20
C ILE A 14 -6.22 6.28 15.66
N VAL A 15 -6.36 6.42 16.97
CA VAL A 15 -7.32 7.32 17.59
C VAL A 15 -6.66 8.69 17.70
N LYS A 16 -7.22 9.73 17.06
CA LYS A 16 -6.73 11.10 17.23
C LYS A 16 -6.78 11.49 18.71
N PRO A 17 -5.80 12.21 19.26
CA PRO A 17 -5.92 12.73 20.61
C PRO A 17 -7.16 13.63 20.69
N PHE A 18 -8.10 13.27 21.55
CA PHE A 18 -9.27 14.08 21.89
C PHE A 18 -9.22 14.38 23.38
N SER A 19 -9.76 15.53 23.80
CA SER A 19 -9.71 15.93 25.20
C SER A 19 -10.41 14.88 26.07
N SER A 20 -9.73 14.45 27.12
CA SER A 20 -10.18 13.44 28.10
C SER A 20 -11.47 13.82 28.84
N ALA A 21 -11.96 15.05 28.66
CA ALA A 21 -13.21 15.56 29.24
C ALA A 21 -14.48 15.03 28.54
N SER A 22 -14.37 14.29 27.43
CA SER A 22 -15.53 13.68 26.80
C SER A 22 -16.10 12.55 27.68
N LYS A 23 -17.38 12.63 28.02
CA LYS A 23 -18.13 11.69 28.87
C LYS A 23 -18.04 10.21 28.46
N ALA A 24 -17.56 9.91 27.25
CA ALA A 24 -17.40 8.55 26.73
C ALA A 24 -16.35 7.73 27.51
N TRP A 25 -15.26 8.33 27.99
CA TRP A 25 -14.21 7.60 28.73
C TRP A 25 -14.56 7.36 30.21
N ALA A 26 -15.34 8.26 30.81
CA ALA A 26 -15.72 8.19 32.22
C ALA A 26 -16.53 6.91 32.57
N TRP A 27 -17.06 6.21 31.56
CA TRP A 27 -17.89 5.01 31.71
C TRP A 27 -17.40 3.82 30.89
N GLY A 28 -16.11 3.78 30.51
CA GLY A 28 -15.56 2.68 29.70
C GLY A 28 -16.15 2.57 28.28
N GLY A 29 -16.67 3.67 27.75
CA GLY A 29 -17.24 3.73 26.41
C GLY A 29 -16.18 3.69 25.32
N TRP A 30 -16.53 3.07 24.20
CA TRP A 30 -15.70 3.07 22.99
C TRP A 30 -15.50 4.49 22.46
N ALA A 31 -14.30 4.76 21.94
CA ALA A 31 -14.05 6.03 21.25
C ALA A 31 -15.04 6.22 20.08
N PRO A 32 -15.55 7.44 19.86
CA PRO A 32 -16.42 7.74 18.74
C PRO A 32 -15.78 7.38 17.39
N LYS A 33 -16.55 6.86 16.43
CA LYS A 33 -16.04 6.38 15.12
C LYS A 33 -15.29 7.48 14.36
N ASP A 34 -15.69 8.74 14.48
CA ASP A 34 -15.07 9.92 13.87
C ASP A 34 -13.65 10.21 14.39
N LYS A 35 -13.24 9.58 15.51
CA LYS A 35 -11.89 9.72 16.07
C LYS A 35 -10.90 8.71 15.53
N PHE A 36 -11.37 7.67 14.83
CA PHE A 36 -10.51 6.68 14.20
C PHE A 36 -10.08 7.17 12.82
N GLU A 37 -8.79 7.43 12.67
CA GLU A 37 -8.19 7.73 11.38
C GLU A 37 -7.28 6.59 10.96
N LYS A 38 -7.30 6.30 9.66
CA LYS A 38 -6.39 5.33 9.07
C LYS A 38 -5.07 6.02 8.77
N PHE A 39 -4.09 5.79 9.62
CA PHE A 39 -2.73 6.25 9.44
C PHE A 39 -1.98 5.30 8.52
N VAL A 40 -1.27 5.86 7.55
CA VAL A 40 -0.38 5.12 6.64
C VAL A 40 1.02 5.70 6.85
N SER A 41 2.04 4.83 6.88
CA SER A 41 3.41 5.29 7.08
C SER A 41 3.85 6.21 5.94
N ARG A 42 4.82 7.10 6.22
CA ARG A 42 5.36 8.00 5.18
C ARG A 42 5.95 7.20 4.03
N GLU A 43 6.64 6.11 4.32
CA GLU A 43 7.23 5.20 3.32
C GLU A 43 6.16 4.57 2.44
N ASP A 44 5.10 4.01 3.04
CA ASP A 44 3.98 3.44 2.28
C ASP A 44 3.29 4.49 1.40
N THR A 45 3.15 5.72 1.91
CA THR A 45 2.55 6.84 1.17
C THR A 45 3.41 7.25 -0.03
N LEU A 46 4.73 7.31 0.16
CA LEU A 46 5.68 7.60 -0.92
C LEU A 46 5.67 6.50 -1.97
N ALA A 47 5.73 5.24 -1.56
CA ALA A 47 5.68 4.10 -2.48
C ALA A 47 4.37 4.08 -3.28
N LEU A 48 3.23 4.38 -2.64
CA LEU A 48 1.93 4.47 -3.32
C LEU A 48 1.87 5.65 -4.30
N LYS A 49 2.46 6.79 -3.95
CA LYS A 49 2.54 7.95 -4.85
C LYS A 49 3.35 7.63 -6.10
N VAL A 50 4.56 7.08 -5.94
CA VAL A 50 5.43 6.71 -7.07
C VAL A 50 4.75 5.62 -7.93
N ALA A 51 4.15 4.61 -7.30
CA ALA A 51 3.43 3.57 -8.04
C ALA A 51 2.25 4.12 -8.85
N ARG A 52 1.54 5.11 -8.31
CA ARG A 52 0.43 5.77 -8.99
C ARG A 52 0.89 6.58 -10.19
N GLU A 53 1.92 7.40 -10.03
CA GLU A 53 2.51 8.17 -11.13
C GLU A 53 2.93 7.25 -12.28
N ILE A 54 3.61 6.14 -11.96
CA ILE A 54 4.03 5.15 -12.96
C ILE A 54 2.85 4.40 -13.58
N ALA A 55 1.83 4.07 -12.78
CA ALA A 55 0.62 3.43 -13.30
C ALA A 55 -0.10 4.33 -14.30
N GLU A 56 -0.19 5.62 -14.03
CA GLU A 56 -0.77 6.62 -14.93
C GLU A 56 0.10 6.80 -16.20
N GLU A 57 1.43 6.93 -16.05
CA GLU A 57 2.36 7.09 -17.19
C GLU A 57 2.42 5.86 -18.12
N CYS A 58 2.29 4.66 -17.56
CA CYS A 58 2.40 3.41 -18.31
C CYS A 58 1.04 2.78 -18.66
N GLU A 59 -0.07 3.48 -18.39
CA GLU A 59 -1.45 2.98 -18.54
C GLU A 59 -1.69 1.62 -17.85
N LEU A 60 -1.08 1.42 -16.68
CA LEU A 60 -1.19 0.19 -15.89
C LEU A 60 -2.28 0.32 -14.83
N LYS A 61 -2.94 -0.80 -14.53
CA LYS A 61 -3.91 -0.83 -13.43
C LYS A 61 -3.21 -0.84 -12.08
N LEU A 62 -3.47 0.16 -11.23
CA LEU A 62 -2.98 0.20 -9.86
C LEU A 62 -3.88 -0.63 -8.93
N GLU A 63 -3.32 -1.64 -8.26
CA GLU A 63 -4.00 -2.42 -7.23
C GLU A 63 -3.37 -2.21 -5.85
N VAL A 64 -4.10 -1.56 -4.95
CA VAL A 64 -3.62 -1.34 -3.57
C VAL A 64 -4.16 -2.43 -2.65
N ARG A 65 -3.26 -3.07 -1.89
CA ARG A 65 -3.53 -4.11 -0.89
C ARG A 65 -3.07 -3.62 0.48
N ASP A 66 -4.03 -3.40 1.37
CA ASP A 66 -3.72 -3.05 2.76
C ASP A 66 -3.66 -4.29 3.65
N LEU A 67 -2.52 -4.53 4.28
CA LEU A 67 -2.31 -5.64 5.21
C LEU A 67 -3.23 -5.59 6.44
N ALA A 68 -3.78 -4.43 6.79
CA ALA A 68 -4.79 -4.32 7.85
C ALA A 68 -6.18 -4.82 7.43
N SER A 69 -6.41 -5.03 6.12
CA SER A 69 -7.65 -5.61 5.60
C SER A 69 -7.50 -7.12 5.42
N LEU A 70 -8.58 -7.88 5.63
CA LEU A 70 -8.58 -9.34 5.44
C LEU A 70 -8.13 -9.72 4.02
N ARG A 71 -8.65 -9.01 3.00
CA ARG A 71 -8.28 -9.23 1.59
C ARG A 71 -6.81 -8.94 1.33
N GLY A 72 -6.26 -7.86 1.87
CA GLY A 72 -4.86 -7.53 1.70
C GLY A 72 -3.93 -8.46 2.47
N TRP A 73 -4.32 -8.94 3.65
CA TRP A 73 -3.58 -9.95 4.40
C TRP A 73 -3.50 -11.29 3.67
N ILE A 74 -4.62 -11.79 3.14
CA ILE A 74 -4.64 -13.01 2.32
C ILE A 74 -3.77 -12.84 1.08
N SER A 75 -3.92 -11.72 0.38
CA SER A 75 -3.14 -11.42 -0.83
C SER A 75 -1.63 -11.31 -0.51
N ALA A 76 -1.25 -10.70 0.61
CA ALA A 76 0.14 -10.61 1.04
C ALA A 76 0.73 -11.99 1.35
N ARG A 77 -0.06 -12.88 1.96
CA ARG A 77 0.35 -14.25 2.27
C ARG A 77 0.57 -15.08 1.00
N ILE A 78 -0.35 -15.02 0.04
CA ILE A 78 -0.22 -15.69 -1.27
C ILE A 78 1.04 -15.20 -2.00
N ASN A 79 1.25 -13.88 -2.00
CA ASN A 79 2.38 -13.25 -2.64
C ASN A 79 3.66 -13.27 -1.79
N ARG A 80 3.69 -13.96 -0.64
CA ARG A 80 4.84 -14.06 0.30
C ARG A 80 5.48 -12.70 0.64
N VAL A 81 4.66 -11.67 0.83
CA VAL A 81 5.09 -10.32 1.22
C VAL A 81 5.34 -10.30 2.73
N LYS A 82 6.59 -10.04 3.13
CA LYS A 82 7.00 -9.99 4.54
C LYS A 82 7.05 -8.56 5.08
N ASN A 83 7.48 -7.63 4.24
CA ASN A 83 7.72 -6.23 4.59
C ASN A 83 6.80 -5.30 3.78
N THR A 84 6.50 -4.14 4.35
CA THR A 84 5.79 -3.04 3.66
C THR A 84 6.62 -1.77 3.75
N PRO A 85 6.65 -0.92 2.71
CA PRO A 85 5.97 -1.10 1.43
C PRO A 85 6.61 -2.19 0.55
N THR A 86 5.79 -2.90 -0.23
CA THR A 86 6.26 -3.82 -1.27
C THR A 86 5.44 -3.62 -2.53
N ILE A 87 6.10 -3.52 -3.68
CA ILE A 87 5.47 -3.42 -4.99
C ILE A 87 5.73 -4.70 -5.77
N ILE A 88 4.70 -5.23 -6.40
CA ILE A 88 4.77 -6.39 -7.28
C ILE A 88 4.24 -5.98 -8.65
N ILE A 89 5.08 -6.18 -9.67
CA ILE A 89 4.75 -5.93 -11.07
C ILE A 89 4.95 -7.24 -11.80
N ASN A 90 3.85 -7.84 -12.26
CA ASN A 90 3.85 -9.18 -12.83
C ASN A 90 4.50 -10.20 -11.87
N ASN A 91 5.70 -10.69 -12.20
CA ASN A 91 6.47 -11.63 -11.38
C ASN A 91 7.69 -10.98 -10.67
N GLN A 92 7.91 -9.68 -10.85
CA GLN A 92 8.99 -8.95 -10.18
C GLN A 92 8.49 -8.31 -8.90
N ARG A 93 9.28 -8.47 -7.83
CA ARG A 93 9.03 -7.87 -6.52
C ARG A 93 10.07 -6.81 -6.21
N ILE A 94 9.62 -5.69 -5.68
CA ILE A 94 10.46 -4.61 -5.18
C ILE A 94 10.04 -4.31 -3.74
N GLU A 95 10.92 -4.58 -2.79
CA GLU A 95 10.71 -4.30 -1.37
C GLU A 95 11.24 -2.91 -1.01
N GLY A 96 10.56 -2.21 -0.11
CA GLY A 96 10.89 -0.84 0.32
C GLY A 96 10.29 0.22 -0.59
N VAL A 97 10.73 1.48 -0.40
CA VAL A 97 10.31 2.62 -1.24
C VAL A 97 11.17 2.64 -2.50
N PRO A 98 10.62 2.30 -3.68
CA PRO A 98 11.40 2.33 -4.90
C PRO A 98 11.54 3.75 -5.44
N SER A 99 12.68 4.02 -6.08
CA SER A 99 12.81 5.18 -6.96
C SER A 99 11.99 4.97 -8.23
N LYS A 100 11.56 6.07 -8.84
CA LYS A 100 10.82 6.09 -10.09
C LYS A 100 11.56 5.34 -11.20
N ASP A 101 12.87 5.62 -11.35
CA ASP A 101 13.72 5.01 -12.37
C ASP A 101 13.82 3.48 -12.22
N LYS A 102 13.88 3.00 -10.98
CA LYS A 102 13.94 1.55 -10.71
C LYS A 102 12.65 0.85 -11.13
N LEU A 103 11.50 1.48 -10.88
CA LEU A 103 10.20 0.96 -11.31
C LEU A 103 10.06 0.96 -12.83
N LEU A 104 10.43 2.06 -13.50
CA LEU A 104 10.41 2.16 -14.96
C LEU A 104 11.30 1.10 -15.60
N GLY A 105 12.55 0.97 -15.14
CA GLY A 105 13.47 -0.05 -15.66
C GLY A 105 12.97 -1.48 -15.43
N THR A 106 12.24 -1.75 -14.35
CA THR A 106 11.55 -3.04 -14.15
C THR A 106 10.44 -3.25 -15.18
N ILE A 107 9.61 -2.24 -15.45
CA ILE A 107 8.52 -2.34 -16.42
C ILE A 107 9.06 -2.56 -17.83
N GLU A 108 10.10 -1.84 -18.23
CA GLU A 108 10.75 -1.99 -19.54
C GLU A 108 11.32 -3.40 -19.73
N LYS A 109 12.00 -3.94 -18.71
CA LYS A 109 12.49 -5.33 -18.73
C LYS A 109 11.37 -6.34 -18.92
N ILE A 110 10.23 -6.13 -18.26
CA ILE A 110 9.07 -7.02 -18.39
C ILE A 110 8.49 -6.92 -19.81
N LYS A 111 8.34 -5.69 -20.35
CA LYS A 111 7.87 -5.48 -21.73
C LYS A 111 8.76 -6.17 -22.76
N LYS A 112 10.09 -6.10 -22.57
CA LYS A 112 11.05 -6.77 -23.47
C LYS A 112 10.91 -8.29 -23.43
N ASN A 113 10.80 -8.88 -22.25
CA ASN A 113 10.66 -10.32 -22.08
C ASN A 113 9.31 -10.87 -22.57
N ASP A 114 8.28 -10.02 -22.71
CA ASP A 114 6.98 -10.40 -23.26
C ASP A 114 6.96 -10.39 -24.81
N CYS A 115 8.02 -9.87 -25.46
CA CYS A 115 8.13 -9.76 -26.93
C CYS A 115 9.06 -10.80 -27.57
N GLU A 116 9.76 -11.61 -26.76
CA GLU A 116 10.55 -12.78 -27.19
C GLU A 116 9.75 -14.07 -27.01
#